data_AF-A0A077KPF7-F1
#
_entry.id   AF-A0A077KPF7-F1
#
_cell.length_a   1.000
_cell.length_b   1.000
_cell.length_c   1.000
_cell.angle_alpha   90.00
_cell.angle_beta   90.00
_cell.angle_gamma   90.00
#
_symmetry.space_group_name_H-M   'P 1'
#
loop_
_entity.id
_entity.type
_entity.pdbx_description
1 polymer ?
#
loop_
_entity_poly.entity_id
_entity_poly.type
_entity_poly.pdbx_seq_one_letter_code
_entity_poly.pdbx_strand_id
1 'polypeptide(L)'
;MDILPLYFLVIFIILLFLSFQEYSGGYINPGILYTICFFQIILIGLRNEAGPDYGSYRGIFDYSYLNDYSKIFLSNIPFSNTPKLGIEWIYVLMNRVVLDLGLPFYVVTLLVAIISLILFYTFLIKNSDYPTLLLLIGFIPGMLISTGGQMRQSVAGGIMFYSFIFIKERKLLKYFICVFLAAGFHTSAWATLPLYWLVRIPLNKFLIFGLVLVSMILSPFKIYEQLGAFLNTIAGGTAISDGVNGYMDEQYARINGGFGIPEILMVLYTCFIIYFNDKLEERSPYYEYYRNVTIIGICAFFILRENPILSSRLVGVFMGFVMLLMANSMSVVSKIERRFIFSGLIFIVFFNFIIFSIFNAKKANYSIDTYKNFVLPN
;
A
#
# COMPACT_ATOMS: atom_id res chain seq x y z
N MET A 1 -6.69 21.02 -17.56
CA MET A 1 -6.85 19.91 -16.60
C MET A 1 -7.04 18.67 -17.44
N ASP A 2 -6.11 17.72 -17.37
CA ASP A 2 -6.23 16.50 -18.16
C ASP A 2 -7.29 15.63 -17.50
N ILE A 3 -8.41 15.44 -18.21
CA ILE A 3 -9.57 14.76 -17.66
C ILE A 3 -9.32 13.25 -17.77
N LEU A 4 -9.59 12.52 -16.68
CA LEU A 4 -9.61 11.06 -16.72
C LEU A 4 -10.67 10.57 -17.72
N PRO A 5 -10.45 9.45 -18.42
CA PRO A 5 -11.46 8.84 -19.28
C PRO A 5 -12.81 8.64 -18.57
N LEU A 6 -13.91 8.69 -19.34
CA LEU A 6 -15.27 8.61 -18.82
C LEU A 6 -15.49 7.40 -17.90
N TYR A 7 -14.87 6.26 -18.21
CA TYR A 7 -14.96 5.02 -17.42
C TYR A 7 -14.51 5.22 -15.96
N PHE A 8 -13.41 5.95 -15.74
CA PHE A 8 -12.91 6.27 -14.41
C PHE A 8 -13.81 7.27 -13.69
N LEU A 9 -14.31 8.27 -14.42
CA LEU A 9 -15.23 9.28 -13.87
C LEU A 9 -16.55 8.65 -13.40
N VAL A 10 -17.12 7.74 -14.18
CA VAL A 10 -18.36 7.03 -13.82
C VAL A 10 -18.17 6.25 -12.52
N ILE A 11 -17.08 5.47 -12.39
CA ILE A 11 -16.79 4.74 -11.16
C ILE A 11 -16.59 5.70 -9.98
N PHE A 12 -15.84 6.78 -10.17
CA PHE A 12 -15.60 7.78 -9.14
C PHE A 12 -16.91 8.41 -8.65
N ILE A 13 -17.80 8.80 -9.57
CA ILE A 13 -19.11 9.40 -9.25
C ILE A 13 -20.02 8.40 -8.54
N ILE A 14 -20.05 7.13 -8.99
CA ILE A 14 -20.82 6.08 -8.34
C ILE A 14 -20.32 5.87 -6.90
N LEU A 15 -19.00 5.73 -6.70
CA LEU A 15 -18.41 5.59 -5.37
C LEU A 15 -18.67 6.82 -4.49
N LEU A 16 -18.64 8.03 -5.06
CA LEU A 16 -18.97 9.26 -4.36
C LEU A 16 -20.43 9.26 -3.89
N PHE A 17 -21.38 8.98 -4.79
CA PHE A 17 -22.80 8.91 -4.45
C PHE A 17 -23.07 7.87 -3.36
N LEU A 18 -22.52 6.66 -3.54
CA LEU A 18 -22.66 5.58 -2.58
C LEU A 18 -22.01 5.94 -1.23
N SER A 19 -20.89 6.68 -1.21
CA SER A 19 -20.28 7.13 0.05
C SER A 19 -21.18 8.10 0.83
N PHE A 20 -21.93 8.96 0.15
CA PHE A 20 -22.93 9.82 0.80
C PHE A 20 -24.16 9.02 1.29
N GLN A 21 -24.59 8.01 0.53
CA GLN A 21 -25.63 7.07 0.97
C GLN A 21 -25.19 6.31 2.23
N GLU A 22 -23.96 5.79 2.25
CA GLU A 22 -23.33 5.11 3.39
C GLU A 22 -23.28 6.04 4.62
N TYR A 23 -22.78 7.26 4.44
CA TYR A 23 -22.72 8.29 5.49
C TYR A 23 -24.08 8.64 6.09
N SER A 24 -25.14 8.58 5.27
CA SER A 24 -26.52 8.83 5.68
C SER A 24 -27.16 7.64 6.40
N GLY A 25 -26.45 6.50 6.52
CA GLY A 25 -26.95 5.26 7.11
C GLY A 25 -27.74 4.39 6.13
N GLY A 26 -27.65 4.67 4.83
CA GLY A 26 -28.28 3.87 3.78
C GLY A 26 -27.56 2.53 3.60
N TYR A 27 -28.32 1.45 3.44
CA TYR A 27 -27.77 0.14 3.12
C TYR A 27 -27.14 0.13 1.73
N ILE A 28 -25.98 -0.50 1.61
CA ILE A 28 -25.29 -0.72 0.34
C ILE A 28 -25.07 -2.21 0.18
N ASN A 29 -25.58 -2.77 -0.92
CA ASN A 29 -25.41 -4.18 -1.21
C ASN A 29 -23.92 -4.47 -1.51
N PRO A 30 -23.27 -5.40 -0.79
CA PRO A 30 -21.87 -5.77 -1.05
C PRO A 30 -21.61 -6.21 -2.50
N GLY A 31 -22.61 -6.81 -3.18
CA GLY A 31 -22.54 -7.18 -4.59
C GLY A 31 -22.25 -6.00 -5.52
N ILE A 32 -22.73 -4.79 -5.19
CA ILE A 32 -22.42 -3.56 -5.94
C ILE A 32 -20.93 -3.23 -5.80
N LEU A 33 -20.38 -3.34 -4.58
CA LEU A 33 -18.97 -3.07 -4.33
C LEU A 33 -18.05 -4.09 -5.05
N TYR A 34 -18.44 -5.36 -5.07
CA TYR A 34 -17.72 -6.38 -5.86
C TYR A 34 -17.82 -6.13 -7.37
N THR A 35 -18.96 -5.61 -7.86
CA THR A 35 -19.12 -5.22 -9.26
C THR A 35 -18.22 -4.04 -9.61
N ILE A 36 -18.14 -3.03 -8.74
CA ILE A 36 -17.22 -1.89 -8.92
C ILE A 36 -15.77 -2.38 -8.94
N CYS A 37 -15.39 -3.25 -8.00
CA CYS A 37 -14.07 -3.88 -7.97
C CYS A 37 -13.74 -4.59 -9.28
N PHE A 38 -14.68 -5.37 -9.82
CA PHE A 38 -14.53 -6.05 -11.10
C PHE A 38 -14.23 -5.06 -12.24
N PHE A 39 -14.99 -3.96 -12.34
CA PHE A 39 -14.71 -2.94 -13.35
C PHE A 39 -13.36 -2.25 -13.16
N GLN A 40 -12.94 -2.00 -11.91
CA GLN A 40 -11.62 -1.44 -11.62
C GLN A 40 -10.48 -2.40 -12.00
N ILE A 41 -10.67 -3.71 -11.80
CA ILE A 41 -9.75 -4.76 -12.27
C ILE A 41 -9.64 -4.73 -13.80
N ILE A 42 -10.76 -4.59 -14.52
CA ILE A 42 -10.72 -4.47 -15.99
C ILE A 42 -9.98 -3.20 -16.44
N LEU A 43 -10.25 -2.06 -15.80
CA LEU A 43 -9.61 -0.79 -16.14
C LEU A 43 -8.10 -0.80 -15.89
N ILE A 44 -7.64 -1.25 -14.72
CA ILE A 44 -6.20 -1.27 -14.46
C ILE A 44 -5.53 -2.51 -15.04
N GLY A 45 -6.17 -3.66 -14.99
CA GLY A 45 -5.60 -4.94 -15.41
C GLY A 45 -5.38 -5.03 -16.92
N LEU A 46 -6.28 -4.46 -17.72
CA LEU A 46 -6.23 -4.51 -19.19
C LEU A 46 -5.79 -3.18 -19.82
N ARG A 47 -5.11 -2.32 -19.05
CA ARG A 47 -4.52 -1.08 -19.56
C ARG A 47 -3.39 -1.37 -20.54
N ASN A 48 -3.20 -0.51 -21.52
CA ASN A 48 -2.08 -0.55 -22.46
C ASN A 48 -1.19 0.68 -22.25
N GLU A 49 0.08 0.47 -21.93
CA GLU A 49 1.10 1.52 -21.75
C GLU A 49 0.76 2.59 -20.70
N ALA A 50 -0.13 2.29 -19.75
CA ALA A 50 -0.48 3.19 -18.66
C ALA A 50 0.21 2.85 -17.34
N GLY A 51 0.63 3.90 -16.62
CA GLY A 51 1.45 3.83 -15.41
C GLY A 51 2.93 4.16 -15.66
N PRO A 52 3.60 4.86 -14.72
CA PRO A 52 4.97 5.36 -14.90
C PRO A 52 6.00 4.26 -15.15
N ASP A 53 5.82 3.09 -14.52
CA ASP A 53 6.80 1.98 -14.57
C ASP A 53 6.40 0.88 -15.58
N TYR A 54 5.38 1.10 -16.42
CA TYR A 54 4.85 0.08 -17.34
C TYR A 54 5.94 -0.51 -18.24
N GLY A 55 6.78 0.34 -18.83
CA GLY A 55 7.88 -0.07 -19.70
C GLY A 55 8.90 -0.95 -18.97
N SER A 56 9.25 -0.60 -17.73
CA SER A 56 10.16 -1.39 -16.89
C SER A 56 9.59 -2.78 -16.61
N TYR A 57 8.30 -2.88 -16.28
CA TYR A 57 7.65 -4.17 -16.05
C TYR A 57 7.54 -5.02 -17.31
N ARG A 58 7.26 -4.39 -18.46
CA ARG A 58 7.27 -5.06 -19.74
C ARG A 58 8.66 -5.61 -20.08
N GLY A 59 9.72 -4.86 -19.82
CA GLY A 59 11.09 -5.35 -19.96
C GLY A 59 11.35 -6.59 -19.11
N ILE A 60 10.92 -6.60 -17.84
CA ILE A 60 11.06 -7.77 -16.97
C ILE A 60 10.33 -9.00 -17.55
N PHE A 61 9.13 -8.78 -18.13
CA PHE A 61 8.39 -9.83 -18.80
C PHE A 61 9.13 -10.37 -20.03
N ASP A 62 9.50 -9.48 -20.94
CA ASP A 62 10.13 -9.82 -22.22
C ASP A 62 11.48 -10.53 -22.03
N TYR A 63 12.22 -10.22 -20.96
CA TYR A 63 13.50 -10.85 -20.62
C TYR A 63 13.39 -11.95 -19.55
N SER A 64 12.18 -12.32 -19.11
CA SER A 64 12.01 -13.35 -18.07
C SER A 64 12.54 -14.73 -18.48
N TYR A 65 12.62 -15.02 -19.79
CA TYR A 65 13.17 -16.25 -20.33
C TYR A 65 14.66 -16.48 -20.04
N LEU A 66 15.40 -15.42 -19.68
CA LEU A 66 16.81 -15.51 -19.28
C LEU A 66 16.98 -16.17 -17.90
N ASN A 67 15.89 -16.37 -17.17
CA ASN A 67 15.90 -17.03 -15.87
C ASN A 67 15.15 -18.35 -15.97
N ASP A 68 15.89 -19.47 -15.94
CA ASP A 68 15.28 -20.78 -15.82
C ASP A 68 14.59 -20.97 -14.45
N TYR A 69 13.68 -21.94 -14.37
CA TYR A 69 12.92 -22.19 -13.14
C TYR A 69 13.82 -22.52 -11.95
N SER A 70 14.90 -23.28 -12.15
CA SER A 70 15.87 -23.58 -11.10
C SER A 70 16.49 -22.30 -10.52
N LYS A 71 16.93 -21.38 -11.37
CA LYS A 71 17.48 -20.09 -10.96
C LYS A 71 16.46 -19.29 -10.17
N ILE A 72 15.21 -19.24 -10.64
CA ILE A 72 14.13 -18.49 -9.97
C ILE A 72 13.88 -19.00 -8.54
N PHE A 73 13.82 -20.32 -8.34
CA PHE A 73 13.58 -20.91 -7.03
C PHE A 73 14.81 -20.87 -6.13
N LEU A 74 16.00 -21.15 -6.67
CA LEU A 74 17.23 -21.27 -5.89
C LEU A 74 17.82 -19.91 -5.51
N SER A 75 17.60 -18.85 -6.29
CA SER A 75 18.18 -17.52 -6.05
C SER A 75 17.80 -16.87 -4.71
N ASN A 76 16.77 -17.39 -4.03
CA ASN A 76 16.28 -16.87 -2.75
C ASN A 76 16.59 -17.81 -1.58
N ILE A 77 17.25 -18.94 -1.86
CA ILE A 77 17.70 -19.87 -0.82
C ILE A 77 19.02 -19.32 -0.26
N PRO A 78 19.09 -19.07 1.07
CA PRO A 78 20.35 -18.70 1.72
C PRO A 78 21.45 -19.72 1.40
N PHE A 79 22.67 -19.24 1.16
CA PHE A 79 23.86 -20.07 0.84
C PHE A 79 23.81 -20.83 -0.50
N SER A 80 22.85 -20.55 -1.38
CA SER A 80 22.92 -21.05 -2.75
C SER A 80 24.02 -20.31 -3.52
N ASN A 81 24.75 -21.02 -4.38
CA ASN A 81 25.71 -20.43 -5.33
C ASN A 81 25.02 -19.85 -6.58
N THR A 82 23.69 -19.74 -6.56
CA THR A 82 22.89 -19.29 -7.70
C THR A 82 22.94 -17.76 -7.79
N PRO A 83 23.21 -17.16 -8.97
CA PRO A 83 23.19 -15.72 -9.12
C PRO A 83 21.83 -15.14 -8.71
N LYS A 84 21.85 -14.03 -7.96
CA LYS A 84 20.64 -13.32 -7.54
C LYS A 84 19.88 -12.78 -8.75
N LEU A 85 18.55 -12.74 -8.68
CA LEU A 85 17.70 -12.26 -9.78
C LEU A 85 17.73 -10.73 -9.93
N GLY A 86 18.10 -9.99 -8.87
CA GLY A 86 17.98 -8.52 -8.80
C GLY A 86 16.53 -8.01 -8.71
N ILE A 87 15.55 -8.91 -8.77
CA ILE A 87 14.10 -8.63 -8.74
C ILE A 87 13.42 -9.75 -7.92
N GLU A 88 12.26 -9.44 -7.34
CA GLU A 88 11.52 -10.37 -6.49
C GLU A 88 10.99 -11.58 -7.28
N TRP A 89 11.21 -12.76 -6.71
CA TRP A 89 11.19 -14.02 -7.44
C TRP A 89 9.80 -14.53 -7.83
N ILE A 90 8.76 -14.25 -7.02
CA ILE A 90 7.39 -14.62 -7.40
C ILE A 90 6.93 -13.73 -8.55
N TYR A 91 7.35 -12.46 -8.57
CA TYR A 91 7.08 -11.60 -9.72
C TYR A 91 7.75 -12.15 -10.98
N VAL A 92 9.03 -12.52 -10.93
CA VAL A 92 9.74 -13.13 -12.07
C VAL A 92 9.10 -14.46 -12.47
N LEU A 93 8.75 -15.31 -11.51
CA LEU A 93 8.07 -16.59 -11.75
C LEU A 93 6.75 -16.39 -12.50
N MET A 94 5.92 -15.45 -12.05
CA MET A 94 4.65 -15.13 -12.70
C MET A 94 4.86 -14.66 -14.15
N ASN A 95 5.86 -13.79 -14.38
CA ASN A 95 6.20 -13.34 -15.73
C ASN A 95 6.66 -14.50 -16.62
N ARG A 96 7.55 -15.36 -16.11
CA ARG A 96 8.08 -16.53 -16.83
C ARG A 96 6.98 -17.50 -17.22
N VAL A 97 6.06 -17.80 -16.30
CA VAL A 97 4.92 -18.69 -16.57
C VAL A 97 4.01 -18.11 -17.64
N VAL A 98 3.67 -16.83 -17.58
CA VAL A 98 2.83 -16.18 -18.60
C VAL A 98 3.54 -16.18 -19.97
N LEU A 99 4.84 -15.93 -19.99
CA LEU A 99 5.64 -15.93 -21.22
C LEU A 99 5.70 -17.34 -21.85
N ASP A 100 5.92 -18.38 -21.05
CA ASP A 100 6.00 -19.77 -21.52
C ASP A 100 4.65 -20.28 -22.08
N LEU A 101 3.53 -19.72 -21.61
CA LEU A 101 2.20 -19.98 -22.15
C LEU A 101 1.92 -19.21 -23.46
N GLY A 102 2.87 -18.39 -23.94
CA GLY A 102 2.70 -17.57 -25.15
C GLY A 102 1.68 -16.44 -24.97
N LEU A 103 1.37 -16.07 -23.71
CA LEU A 103 0.39 -15.05 -23.40
C LEU A 103 1.03 -13.65 -23.37
N PRO A 104 0.29 -12.59 -23.75
CA PRO A 104 0.83 -11.23 -23.78
C PRO A 104 0.99 -10.63 -22.38
N PHE A 105 1.85 -9.60 -22.26
CA PHE A 105 2.17 -8.93 -21.00
C PHE A 105 0.94 -8.39 -20.24
N TYR A 106 -0.14 -8.00 -20.93
CA TYR A 106 -1.34 -7.51 -20.23
C TYR A 106 -1.98 -8.58 -19.33
N VAL A 107 -1.69 -9.87 -19.53
CA VAL A 107 -2.10 -10.94 -18.61
C VAL A 107 -1.40 -10.78 -17.26
N VAL A 108 -0.13 -10.37 -17.25
CA VAL A 108 0.61 -10.05 -16.01
C VAL A 108 -0.03 -8.85 -15.30
N THR A 109 -0.35 -7.78 -16.02
CA THR A 109 -1.02 -6.60 -15.44
C THR A 109 -2.41 -6.94 -14.90
N LEU A 110 -3.13 -7.83 -15.57
CA LEU A 110 -4.43 -8.33 -15.12
C LEU A 110 -4.30 -9.18 -13.85
N LEU A 111 -3.36 -10.12 -13.79
CA LEU A 111 -3.11 -10.93 -12.59
C LEU A 111 -2.73 -10.06 -11.39
N VAL A 112 -1.87 -9.06 -11.60
CA VAL A 112 -1.54 -8.07 -10.56
C VAL A 112 -2.79 -7.35 -10.06
N ALA A 113 -3.63 -6.84 -10.97
CA ALA A 113 -4.86 -6.13 -10.60
C ALA A 113 -5.84 -7.04 -9.85
N ILE A 114 -6.02 -8.28 -10.31
CA ILE A 114 -6.86 -9.30 -9.66
C ILE A 114 -6.37 -9.54 -8.22
N ILE A 115 -5.09 -9.89 -8.04
CA ILE A 115 -4.56 -10.27 -6.73
C ILE A 115 -4.62 -9.08 -5.76
N SER A 116 -4.09 -7.92 -6.17
CA SER A 116 -4.01 -6.74 -5.31
C SER A 116 -5.38 -6.21 -4.91
N LEU A 117 -6.28 -5.96 -5.88
CA LEU A 117 -7.57 -5.32 -5.61
C LEU A 117 -8.54 -6.26 -4.89
N ILE A 118 -8.58 -7.56 -5.24
CA ILE A 118 -9.46 -8.51 -4.53
C ILE A 118 -9.06 -8.63 -3.07
N LEU A 119 -7.76 -8.82 -2.78
CA LEU A 119 -7.28 -8.97 -1.41
C LEU A 119 -7.51 -7.69 -0.59
N PHE A 120 -7.15 -6.54 -1.16
CA PHE A 120 -7.32 -5.24 -0.52
C PHE A 120 -8.81 -4.95 -0.26
N TYR A 121 -9.68 -5.10 -1.24
CA TYR A 121 -11.10 -4.74 -1.09
C TYR A 121 -11.85 -5.72 -0.22
N THR A 122 -11.55 -7.02 -0.32
CA THR A 122 -12.13 -8.02 0.59
C THR A 122 -11.79 -7.69 2.04
N PHE A 123 -10.55 -7.24 2.29
CA PHE A 123 -10.17 -6.79 3.62
C PHE A 123 -10.95 -5.56 4.05
N LEU A 124 -11.02 -4.50 3.23
CA LEU A 124 -11.74 -3.27 3.56
C LEU A 124 -13.23 -3.52 3.82
N ILE A 125 -13.90 -4.26 2.93
CA ILE A 125 -15.35 -4.58 3.03
C ILE A 125 -15.67 -5.34 4.32
N LYS A 126 -14.77 -6.22 4.79
CA LYS A 126 -14.98 -7.00 6.01
C LYS A 126 -14.61 -6.29 7.30
N ASN A 127 -13.83 -5.22 7.23
CA ASN A 127 -13.15 -4.63 8.39
C ASN A 127 -13.46 -3.13 8.59
N SER A 128 -14.38 -2.58 7.81
CA SER A 128 -14.78 -1.19 7.91
C SER A 128 -16.29 -1.04 8.05
N ASP A 129 -16.68 -0.03 8.82
CA ASP A 129 -18.06 0.44 8.91
C ASP A 129 -18.46 1.30 7.69
N TYR A 130 -17.47 1.78 6.91
CA TYR A 130 -17.65 2.65 5.74
C TYR A 130 -16.85 2.15 4.53
N PRO A 131 -17.11 0.92 4.05
CA PRO A 131 -16.33 0.31 2.98
C PRO A 131 -16.39 1.09 1.67
N THR A 132 -17.51 1.73 1.33
CA THR A 132 -17.66 2.51 0.11
C THR A 132 -16.78 3.75 0.14
N LEU A 133 -16.76 4.47 1.26
CA LEU A 133 -15.86 5.60 1.43
C LEU A 133 -14.39 5.17 1.32
N LEU A 134 -14.03 4.01 1.88
CA LEU A 134 -12.67 3.49 1.76
C LEU A 134 -12.30 3.08 0.33
N LEU A 135 -13.24 2.54 -0.44
CA LEU A 135 -13.08 2.25 -1.87
C LEU A 135 -12.86 3.56 -2.66
N LEU A 136 -13.60 4.61 -2.33
CA LEU A 136 -13.42 5.94 -2.92
C LEU A 136 -12.05 6.55 -2.57
N ILE A 137 -11.63 6.48 -1.31
CA ILE A 137 -10.28 6.90 -0.87
C ILE A 137 -9.20 6.07 -1.57
N GLY A 138 -9.43 4.77 -1.72
CA GLY A 138 -8.54 3.84 -2.42
C GLY A 138 -8.46 4.05 -3.92
N PHE A 139 -9.37 4.82 -4.53
CA PHE A 139 -9.34 5.13 -5.96
C PHE A 139 -8.03 5.83 -6.35
N ILE A 140 -7.62 6.84 -5.57
CA ILE A 140 -6.32 7.52 -5.69
C ILE A 140 -5.79 7.75 -4.27
N PRO A 141 -4.61 7.21 -3.90
CA PRO A 141 -3.59 6.64 -4.78
C PRO A 141 -3.69 5.13 -5.03
N GLY A 142 -4.53 4.38 -4.32
CA GLY A 142 -4.47 2.90 -4.30
C GLY A 142 -4.62 2.22 -5.67
N MET A 143 -5.65 2.59 -6.44
CA MET A 143 -5.89 1.97 -7.74
C MET A 143 -4.97 2.56 -8.82
N LEU A 144 -5.04 3.87 -9.09
CA LEU A 144 -4.32 4.47 -10.22
C LEU A 144 -2.79 4.50 -10.04
N ILE A 145 -2.30 4.83 -8.84
CA ILE A 145 -0.86 4.99 -8.57
C ILE A 145 -0.25 3.67 -8.11
N SER A 146 -0.83 3.03 -7.09
CA SER A 146 -0.23 1.81 -6.55
C SER A 146 -0.44 0.62 -7.50
N THR A 147 -1.68 0.26 -7.82
CA THR A 147 -1.92 -0.91 -8.69
C THR A 147 -1.51 -0.63 -10.14
N GLY A 148 -1.81 0.56 -10.64
CA GLY A 148 -1.50 0.98 -12.01
C GLY A 148 -0.03 1.35 -12.26
N GLY A 149 0.69 1.80 -11.24
CA GLY A 149 2.08 2.23 -11.34
C GLY A 149 3.07 1.35 -10.58
N GLN A 150 2.82 1.08 -9.30
CA GLN A 150 3.71 0.31 -8.42
C GLN A 150 3.27 -1.15 -8.27
N MET A 151 3.11 -1.85 -9.39
CA MET A 151 2.48 -3.18 -9.49
C MET A 151 2.96 -4.21 -8.46
N ARG A 152 4.28 -4.36 -8.31
CA ARG A 152 4.90 -5.30 -7.35
C ARG A 152 4.53 -4.98 -5.90
N GLN A 153 4.71 -3.72 -5.51
CA GLN A 153 4.39 -3.23 -4.18
C GLN A 153 2.88 -3.33 -3.90
N SER A 154 2.03 -3.11 -4.91
CA SER A 154 0.58 -3.22 -4.78
C SER A 154 0.14 -4.66 -4.45
N VAL A 155 0.69 -5.67 -5.11
CA VAL A 155 0.40 -7.08 -4.80
C VAL A 155 0.84 -7.43 -3.38
N ALA A 156 2.07 -7.07 -3.01
CA ALA A 156 2.58 -7.29 -1.66
C ALA A 156 1.72 -6.57 -0.60
N GLY A 157 1.33 -5.33 -0.86
CA GLY A 157 0.41 -4.56 -0.02
C GLY A 157 -0.94 -5.26 0.15
N GLY A 158 -1.58 -5.69 -0.94
CA GLY A 158 -2.84 -6.44 -0.88
C GLY A 158 -2.74 -7.71 -0.03
N ILE A 159 -1.68 -8.50 -0.21
CA ILE A 159 -1.39 -9.69 0.61
C ILE A 159 -1.22 -9.30 2.08
N MET A 160 -0.49 -8.23 2.37
CA MET A 160 -0.25 -7.77 3.75
C MET A 160 -1.48 -7.21 4.45
N PHE A 161 -2.35 -6.50 3.73
CA PHE A 161 -3.64 -6.07 4.26
C PHE A 161 -4.51 -7.27 4.59
N TYR A 162 -4.62 -8.24 3.68
CA TYR A 162 -5.42 -9.44 3.91
C TYR A 162 -4.87 -10.31 5.04
N SER A 163 -3.54 -10.42 5.17
CA SER A 163 -2.89 -11.25 6.20
C SER A 163 -3.20 -10.80 7.63
N PHE A 164 -3.66 -9.55 7.79
CA PHE A 164 -4.09 -9.02 9.07
C PHE A 164 -5.25 -9.80 9.69
N ILE A 165 -6.09 -10.46 8.88
CA ILE A 165 -7.11 -11.40 9.35
C ILE A 165 -6.47 -12.53 10.17
N PHE A 166 -5.33 -13.05 9.72
CA PHE A 166 -4.62 -14.13 10.43
C PHE A 166 -3.95 -13.66 11.73
N ILE A 167 -3.60 -12.38 11.84
CA ILE A 167 -3.16 -11.81 13.11
C ILE A 167 -4.32 -11.83 14.11
N LYS A 168 -5.50 -11.34 13.69
CA LYS A 168 -6.71 -11.33 14.54
C LYS A 168 -7.15 -12.73 14.97
N GLU A 169 -7.07 -13.68 14.04
CA GLU A 169 -7.40 -15.10 14.28
C GLU A 169 -6.29 -15.88 15.02
N ARG A 170 -5.16 -15.24 15.35
CA ARG A 170 -3.99 -15.87 16.00
C ARG A 170 -3.39 -17.06 15.22
N LYS A 171 -3.41 -16.99 13.89
CA LYS A 171 -2.88 -18.02 12.98
C LYS A 171 -1.47 -17.65 12.47
N LEU A 172 -0.47 -17.83 13.34
CA LEU A 172 0.94 -17.48 13.08
C LEU A 172 1.47 -18.02 11.75
N LEU A 173 1.29 -19.32 11.48
CA LEU A 173 1.83 -19.95 10.28
C LEU A 173 1.22 -19.35 8.99
N LYS A 174 -0.09 -19.08 9.00
CA LYS A 174 -0.77 -18.46 7.84
C LYS A 174 -0.28 -17.04 7.62
N TYR A 175 -0.07 -16.29 8.70
CA TYR A 175 0.52 -14.96 8.62
C TYR A 175 1.94 -14.99 8.01
N PHE A 176 2.81 -15.92 8.45
CA PHE A 176 4.16 -16.05 7.91
C PHE A 176 4.18 -16.46 6.43
N ILE A 177 3.28 -17.36 6.03
CA ILE A 177 3.11 -17.70 4.60
C ILE A 177 2.74 -16.43 3.81
N CYS A 178 1.81 -15.60 4.31
CA CYS A 178 1.49 -14.34 3.63
C CYS A 178 2.68 -13.38 3.54
N VAL A 179 3.44 -13.20 4.62
CA VAL A 179 4.64 -12.35 4.60
C VAL A 179 5.66 -12.86 3.58
N PHE A 180 5.91 -14.17 3.55
CA PHE A 180 6.81 -14.80 2.57
C PHE A 180 6.33 -14.60 1.12
N LEU A 181 5.04 -14.80 0.86
CA LEU A 181 4.46 -14.57 -0.48
C LEU A 181 4.51 -13.09 -0.86
N ALA A 182 4.18 -12.18 0.06
CA ALA A 182 4.27 -10.74 -0.16
C ALA A 182 5.71 -10.32 -0.46
N ALA A 183 6.69 -10.83 0.29
CA ALA A 183 8.11 -10.56 0.09
C ALA A 183 8.63 -11.08 -1.25
N GLY A 184 8.03 -12.17 -1.77
CA GLY A 184 8.31 -12.67 -3.11
C GLY A 184 7.79 -11.79 -4.26
N PHE A 185 6.87 -10.87 -3.99
CA PHE A 185 6.48 -9.81 -4.93
C PHE A 185 7.20 -8.49 -4.63
N HIS A 186 7.47 -8.19 -3.37
CA HIS A 186 8.15 -6.98 -2.95
C HIS A 186 8.91 -7.15 -1.62
N THR A 187 10.23 -7.10 -1.66
CA THR A 187 11.12 -7.48 -0.53
C THR A 187 10.85 -6.71 0.75
N SER A 188 10.39 -5.46 0.65
CA SER A 188 10.08 -4.61 1.80
C SER A 188 9.00 -5.18 2.72
N ALA A 189 8.18 -6.13 2.24
CA ALA A 189 7.19 -6.82 3.05
C ALA A 189 7.80 -7.59 4.23
N TRP A 190 9.09 -7.97 4.18
CA TRP A 190 9.77 -8.59 5.33
C TRP A 190 9.76 -7.72 6.58
N ALA A 191 9.74 -6.39 6.45
CA ALA A 191 9.67 -5.48 7.60
C ALA A 191 8.35 -5.60 8.38
N THR A 192 7.33 -6.23 7.79
CA THR A 192 6.06 -6.49 8.48
C THR A 192 6.10 -7.74 9.34
N LEU A 193 7.12 -8.61 9.22
CA LEU A 193 7.20 -9.87 9.97
C LEU A 193 6.96 -9.70 11.49
N PRO A 194 7.54 -8.69 12.17
CA PRO A 194 7.31 -8.48 13.61
C PRO A 194 5.89 -8.04 13.97
N LEU A 195 5.08 -7.55 13.01
CA LEU A 195 3.75 -7.02 13.27
C LEU A 195 2.84 -8.04 13.94
N TYR A 196 3.01 -9.35 13.69
CA TYR A 196 2.22 -10.37 14.37
C TYR A 196 2.19 -10.18 15.88
N TRP A 197 3.30 -9.76 16.49
CA TRP A 197 3.39 -9.50 17.93
C TRP A 197 3.20 -8.03 18.29
N LEU A 198 3.82 -7.12 17.55
CA LEU A 198 3.86 -5.70 17.92
C LEU A 198 2.47 -5.06 17.97
N VAL A 199 1.55 -5.49 17.10
CA VAL A 199 0.20 -4.89 17.06
C VAL A 199 -0.66 -5.24 18.27
N ARG A 200 -0.22 -6.18 19.11
CA ARG A 200 -0.91 -6.61 20.33
C ARG A 200 -0.38 -5.94 21.59
N ILE A 201 0.65 -5.09 21.46
CA ILE A 201 1.20 -4.37 22.61
C ILE A 201 0.18 -3.33 23.06
N PRO A 202 -0.25 -3.32 24.33
CA PRO A 202 -1.17 -2.30 24.81
C PRO A 202 -0.48 -0.93 24.80
N LEU A 203 -1.04 0.03 24.07
CA LEU A 203 -0.51 1.39 23.98
C LEU A 203 -1.53 2.37 24.54
N ASN A 204 -1.15 3.15 25.55
CA ASN A 204 -1.93 4.30 26.00
C ASN A 204 -1.46 5.58 25.29
N LYS A 205 -2.25 6.66 25.42
CA LYS A 205 -1.96 7.96 24.78
C LYS A 205 -0.58 8.53 25.10
N PHE A 206 -0.11 8.36 26.34
CA PHE A 206 1.21 8.86 26.76
C PHE A 206 2.35 8.08 26.10
N LEU A 207 2.21 6.75 26.01
CA LEU A 207 3.18 5.90 25.33
C LEU A 207 3.20 6.18 23.83
N ILE A 208 2.04 6.37 23.21
CA ILE A 208 1.93 6.76 21.79
C ILE A 208 2.67 8.08 21.55
N PHE A 209 2.38 9.10 22.36
CA PHE A 209 3.05 10.39 22.28
C PHE A 209 4.57 10.26 22.47
N GLY A 210 5.00 9.52 23.49
CA GLY A 210 6.40 9.26 23.78
C GLY A 210 7.13 8.54 22.64
N LEU A 211 6.54 7.49 22.06
CA LEU A 211 7.12 6.75 20.93
C LEU A 211 7.32 7.64 19.70
N VAL A 212 6.33 8.46 19.36
CA VAL A 212 6.44 9.38 18.22
C VAL A 212 7.46 10.47 18.50
N LEU A 213 7.42 11.09 19.69
CA LEU A 213 8.37 12.13 20.08
C LEU A 213 9.82 11.62 20.10
N VAL A 214 10.05 10.45 20.69
CA VAL A 214 11.37 9.79 20.67
C VAL A 214 11.79 9.51 19.24
N SER A 215 10.92 8.99 18.37
CA SER A 215 11.25 8.75 16.96
C SER A 215 11.65 10.03 16.21
N MET A 216 10.98 11.15 16.51
CA MET A 216 11.34 12.48 15.97
C MET A 216 12.69 12.96 16.48
N ILE A 217 12.99 12.78 17.78
CA ILE A 217 14.27 13.15 18.38
C ILE A 217 15.41 12.27 17.83
N LEU A 218 15.15 10.98 17.61
CA LEU A 218 16.13 10.03 17.09
C LEU A 218 16.42 10.20 15.59
N SER A 219 15.53 10.90 14.87
CA SER A 219 15.61 11.09 13.41
C SER A 219 16.96 11.64 12.92
N PRO A 220 17.54 12.72 13.50
CA PRO A 220 18.81 13.28 13.03
C PRO A 220 20.02 12.36 13.24
N PHE A 221 19.90 11.35 14.11
CA PHE A 221 20.99 10.43 14.43
C PHE A 221 21.14 9.28 13.43
N LYS A 222 20.23 9.18 12.44
CA LYS A 222 20.28 8.19 11.36
C LYS A 222 20.49 6.75 11.87
N ILE A 223 19.76 6.39 12.93
CA ILE A 223 19.89 5.08 13.60
C ILE A 223 19.63 3.91 12.65
N TYR A 224 18.86 4.14 11.57
CA TYR A 224 18.65 3.14 10.53
C TYR A 224 19.94 2.73 9.81
N GLU A 225 20.92 3.64 9.64
CA GLU A 225 22.21 3.31 9.03
C GLU A 225 23.04 2.39 9.93
N GLN A 226 23.00 2.66 11.25
CA GLN A 226 23.68 1.84 12.25
C GLN A 226 23.03 0.45 12.36
N LEU A 227 21.70 0.40 12.34
CA LEU A 227 20.96 -0.86 12.33
C LEU A 227 21.24 -1.65 11.05
N GLY A 228 21.30 -0.98 9.88
CA GLY A 228 21.67 -1.59 8.62
C GLY A 228 23.09 -2.19 8.66
N ALA A 229 24.08 -1.44 9.13
CA ALA A 229 25.45 -1.91 9.29
C ALA A 229 25.56 -3.11 10.25
N PHE A 230 24.82 -3.07 11.36
CA PHE A 230 24.74 -4.17 12.32
C PHE A 230 24.11 -5.43 11.70
N LEU A 231 22.98 -5.28 11.00
CA LEU A 231 22.33 -6.37 10.30
C LEU A 231 23.21 -6.95 9.20
N ASN A 232 23.94 -6.12 8.44
CA ASN A 232 24.88 -6.58 7.42
C ASN A 232 26.01 -7.42 8.01
N THR A 233 26.50 -7.03 9.19
CA THR A 233 27.56 -7.75 9.90
C THR A 233 27.10 -9.12 10.40
N ILE A 234 25.89 -9.20 10.96
CA ILE A 234 25.32 -10.47 11.47
C ILE A 234 24.86 -11.37 10.34
N ALA A 235 24.24 -10.80 9.32
CA ALA A 235 23.54 -11.54 8.28
C ALA A 235 24.45 -11.88 7.10
N GLY A 236 25.75 -11.56 7.15
CA GLY A 236 26.77 -12.05 6.20
C GLY A 236 26.46 -11.84 4.72
N GLY A 237 25.73 -10.78 4.34
CA GLY A 237 25.32 -10.53 2.95
C GLY A 237 24.13 -11.36 2.43
N THR A 238 23.24 -11.83 3.33
CA THR A 238 21.98 -12.51 2.98
C THR A 238 20.96 -11.60 2.27
N ALA A 239 19.90 -12.19 1.68
CA ALA A 239 18.86 -11.47 0.95
C ALA A 239 18.16 -10.32 1.72
N ILE A 240 18.17 -10.36 3.06
CA ILE A 240 17.65 -9.27 3.91
C ILE A 240 18.59 -8.05 3.84
N SER A 241 19.90 -8.29 3.84
CA SER A 241 20.95 -7.26 3.69
C SER A 241 20.84 -6.56 2.33
N ASP A 242 20.69 -7.31 1.24
CA ASP A 242 20.53 -6.75 -0.10
C ASP A 242 19.28 -5.87 -0.26
N GLY A 243 18.15 -6.31 0.30
CA GLY A 243 16.91 -5.54 0.26
C GLY A 243 17.05 -4.20 1.00
N VAL A 244 17.81 -4.17 2.10
CA VAL A 244 18.12 -2.94 2.84
C VAL A 244 19.14 -2.09 2.08
N ASN A 245 20.21 -2.69 1.56
CA ASN A 245 21.29 -1.99 0.85
C ASN A 245 20.83 -1.33 -0.45
N GLY A 246 19.99 -2.00 -1.25
CA GLY A 246 19.46 -1.43 -2.50
C GLY A 246 18.70 -0.12 -2.32
N TYR A 247 18.09 0.08 -1.14
CA TYR A 247 17.45 1.36 -0.79
C TYR A 247 18.39 2.35 -0.11
N MET A 248 19.49 1.90 0.50
CA MET A 248 20.50 2.75 1.12
C MET A 248 21.46 3.38 0.09
N ASP A 249 21.75 2.67 -1.00
CA ASP A 249 22.70 3.10 -2.03
C ASP A 249 22.11 4.14 -3.00
N GLU A 250 20.78 4.19 -3.15
CA GLU A 250 20.10 5.24 -3.92
C GLU A 250 20.10 6.56 -3.12
N GLN A 251 21.19 7.35 -3.26
CA GLN A 251 21.33 8.69 -2.68
C GLN A 251 20.37 9.71 -3.31
N TYR A 252 19.09 9.63 -2.94
CA TYR A 252 18.18 10.78 -3.04
C TYR A 252 18.15 11.47 -1.69
N ALA A 253 19.21 12.20 -1.35
CA ALA A 253 19.16 13.06 -0.17
C ALA A 253 18.02 14.08 -0.36
N ARG A 254 17.12 14.19 0.62
CA ARG A 254 16.18 15.31 0.67
C ARG A 254 16.99 16.59 0.66
N ILE A 255 16.88 17.36 -0.44
CA ILE A 255 17.47 18.69 -0.54
C ILE A 255 16.82 19.51 0.59
N ASN A 256 17.59 19.73 1.66
CA ASN A 256 17.30 20.52 2.88
C ASN A 256 16.88 19.81 4.18
N GLY A 257 16.68 18.49 4.26
CA GLY A 257 16.40 17.79 5.55
C GLY A 257 15.29 18.39 6.44
N GLY A 258 14.45 19.25 5.86
CA GLY A 258 13.54 20.15 6.57
C GLY A 258 12.19 19.49 6.85
N PHE A 259 11.46 20.07 7.79
CA PHE A 259 10.10 19.67 8.11
C PHE A 259 9.15 20.07 6.96
N GLY A 260 8.51 19.08 6.32
CA GLY A 260 7.65 19.28 5.16
C GLY A 260 6.22 18.78 5.39
N ILE A 261 5.45 18.74 4.30
CA ILE A 261 4.05 18.27 4.31
C ILE A 261 3.93 16.84 4.89
N PRO A 262 4.78 15.85 4.53
CA PRO A 262 4.68 14.51 5.08
C PRO A 262 4.81 14.47 6.61
N GLU A 263 5.73 15.23 7.18
CA GLU A 263 5.93 15.32 8.63
C GLU A 263 4.70 15.92 9.32
N ILE A 264 4.13 17.00 8.76
CA ILE A 264 2.90 17.61 9.24
C ILE A 264 1.76 16.57 9.23
N LEU A 265 1.62 15.79 8.16
CA LEU A 265 0.61 14.74 8.07
C LEU A 265 0.80 13.67 9.15
N MET A 266 2.03 13.22 9.40
CA MET A 266 2.31 12.23 10.46
C MET A 266 1.96 12.77 11.86
N VAL A 267 2.24 14.06 12.12
CA VAL A 267 1.83 14.72 13.37
C VAL A 267 0.31 14.80 13.45
N LEU A 268 -0.37 15.21 12.38
CA LEU A 268 -1.83 15.29 12.34
C LEU A 268 -2.49 13.91 12.56
N TYR A 269 -1.95 12.84 11.97
CA TYR A 269 -2.41 11.47 12.22
C TYR A 269 -2.17 11.04 13.67
N THR A 270 -1.04 11.41 14.26
CA THR A 270 -0.76 11.16 15.67
C THR A 270 -1.76 11.89 16.57
N CYS A 271 -2.02 13.18 16.30
CA CYS A 271 -3.02 13.96 17.02
C CYS A 271 -4.43 13.35 16.90
N PHE A 272 -4.80 12.92 15.70
CA PHE A 272 -6.08 12.24 15.45
C PHE A 272 -6.20 10.96 16.30
N ILE A 273 -5.17 10.11 16.29
CA ILE A 273 -5.14 8.87 17.08
C ILE A 273 -5.26 9.18 18.58
N ILE A 274 -4.47 10.12 19.11
CA ILE A 274 -4.50 10.49 20.53
C ILE A 274 -5.88 11.06 20.91
N TYR A 275 -6.48 11.91 20.07
CA TYR A 275 -7.77 12.52 20.36
C TYR A 275 -8.89 11.47 20.44
N PHE A 276 -8.95 10.55 19.48
CA PHE A 276 -10.02 9.55 19.39
C PHE A 276 -9.74 8.22 20.11
N ASN A 277 -8.54 8.02 20.69
CA ASN A 277 -8.10 6.72 21.20
C ASN A 277 -9.13 6.03 22.11
N ASP A 278 -9.55 6.69 23.19
CA ASP A 278 -10.39 6.04 24.20
C ASP A 278 -11.77 5.68 23.64
N LYS A 279 -12.37 6.59 22.85
CA LYS A 279 -13.68 6.37 22.19
C LYS A 279 -13.63 5.17 21.24
N LEU A 280 -12.54 5.06 20.48
CA LEU A 280 -12.34 4.01 19.49
C LEU A 280 -11.97 2.67 20.14
N GLU A 281 -11.15 2.68 21.17
CA GLU A 281 -10.74 1.47 21.92
C GLU A 281 -11.93 0.84 22.65
N GLU A 282 -12.86 1.64 23.15
CA GLU A 282 -14.10 1.15 23.77
C GLU A 282 -15.10 0.59 22.76
N ARG A 283 -15.22 1.19 21.57
CA ARG A 283 -16.38 0.99 20.67
C ARG A 283 -16.06 0.32 19.33
N SER A 284 -14.80 0.27 18.91
CA SER A 284 -14.39 -0.25 17.60
C SER A 284 -13.54 -1.52 17.73
N PRO A 285 -14.06 -2.69 17.31
CA PRO A 285 -13.33 -3.94 17.37
C PRO A 285 -11.99 -3.88 16.64
N TYR A 286 -10.94 -4.40 17.27
CA TYR A 286 -9.58 -4.44 16.72
C TYR A 286 -8.98 -3.06 16.39
N TYR A 287 -9.55 -1.96 16.86
CA TYR A 287 -8.97 -0.62 16.69
C TYR A 287 -7.52 -0.58 17.18
N GLU A 288 -7.24 -1.18 18.35
CA GLU A 288 -5.88 -1.22 18.92
C GLU A 288 -4.86 -1.82 17.94
N TYR A 289 -5.25 -2.79 17.12
CA TYR A 289 -4.36 -3.43 16.15
C TYR A 289 -4.02 -2.45 15.03
N TYR A 290 -5.04 -1.80 14.46
CA TYR A 290 -4.85 -0.82 13.38
C TYR A 290 -4.08 0.40 13.88
N ARG A 291 -4.42 0.90 15.07
CA ARG A 291 -3.70 1.96 15.78
C ARG A 291 -2.23 1.62 15.88
N ASN A 292 -1.92 0.44 16.41
CA ASN A 292 -0.53 0.05 16.64
C ASN A 292 0.26 -0.08 15.34
N VAL A 293 -0.31 -0.65 14.26
CA VAL A 293 0.34 -0.66 12.93
C VAL A 293 0.63 0.76 12.44
N THR A 294 -0.35 1.65 12.57
CA THR A 294 -0.19 3.04 12.13
C THR A 294 0.86 3.78 12.95
N ILE A 295 0.90 3.60 14.28
CA ILE A 295 1.93 4.20 15.13
C ILE A 295 3.32 3.66 14.77
N ILE A 296 3.45 2.35 14.51
CA ILE A 296 4.71 1.78 14.00
C ILE A 296 5.11 2.44 12.67
N GLY A 297 4.17 2.65 11.75
CA GLY A 297 4.39 3.36 10.50
C GLY A 297 4.86 4.80 10.68
N ILE A 298 4.23 5.55 11.59
CA ILE A 298 4.60 6.94 11.93
C ILE A 298 6.00 6.99 12.56
N CYS A 299 6.31 6.11 13.50
CA CYS A 299 7.65 6.01 14.09
C CYS A 299 8.70 5.65 13.04
N ALA A 300 8.41 4.65 12.20
CA ALA A 300 9.29 4.26 11.09
C ALA A 300 9.52 5.41 10.10
N PHE A 301 8.48 6.20 9.78
CA PHE A 301 8.62 7.38 8.95
C PHE A 301 9.66 8.35 9.51
N PHE A 302 9.55 8.74 10.78
CA PHE A 302 10.49 9.69 11.37
C PHE A 302 11.92 9.12 11.47
N ILE A 303 12.06 7.84 11.85
CA ILE A 303 13.36 7.18 11.93
C ILE A 303 14.04 7.12 10.55
N LEU A 304 13.27 6.91 9.48
CA LEU A 304 13.78 6.69 8.12
C LEU A 304 13.75 7.92 7.22
N ARG A 305 13.29 9.09 7.72
CA ARG A 305 12.92 10.25 6.87
C ARG A 305 14.04 10.77 5.98
N GLU A 306 15.28 10.61 6.42
CA GLU A 306 16.46 11.09 5.68
C GLU A 306 16.68 10.30 4.38
N ASN A 307 16.10 9.10 4.28
CA ASN A 307 15.99 8.32 3.06
C ASN A 307 14.54 8.40 2.51
N PRO A 308 14.28 9.19 1.45
CA PRO A 308 12.94 9.37 0.90
C PRO A 308 12.30 8.09 0.37
N ILE A 309 13.11 7.13 -0.08
CA ILE A 309 12.61 5.88 -0.65
C ILE A 309 12.12 4.96 0.46
N LEU A 310 12.93 4.79 1.52
CA LEU A 310 12.52 4.02 2.69
C LEU A 310 11.32 4.67 3.39
N SER A 311 11.38 5.97 3.66
CA SER A 311 10.30 6.69 4.36
C SER A 311 9.00 6.80 3.57
N SER A 312 9.00 6.57 2.26
CA SER A 312 7.76 6.52 1.46
C SER A 312 7.32 5.08 1.14
N ARG A 313 8.19 4.24 0.58
CA ARG A 313 7.82 2.91 0.05
C ARG A 313 7.67 1.87 1.16
N LEU A 314 8.61 1.80 2.10
CA LEU A 314 8.55 0.85 3.21
C LEU A 314 7.39 1.19 4.16
N VAL A 315 7.30 2.47 4.50
CA VAL A 315 6.30 3.02 5.42
C VAL A 315 4.88 2.92 4.85
N GLY A 316 4.72 2.99 3.52
CA GLY A 316 3.41 2.96 2.86
C GLY A 316 2.53 1.76 3.24
N VAL A 317 3.13 0.58 3.45
CA VAL A 317 2.40 -0.64 3.86
C VAL A 317 1.74 -0.48 5.23
N PHE A 318 2.40 0.24 6.16
CA PHE A 318 1.87 0.50 7.50
C PHE A 318 0.86 1.66 7.49
N MET A 319 1.17 2.72 6.73
CA MET A 319 0.38 3.94 6.70
C MET A 319 -0.98 3.78 6.01
N GLY A 320 -1.14 2.78 5.15
CA GLY A 320 -2.45 2.50 4.56
C GLY A 320 -3.52 2.14 5.59
N PHE A 321 -3.18 1.77 6.84
CA PHE A 321 -4.16 1.54 7.90
C PHE A 321 -4.79 2.83 8.45
N VAL A 322 -4.20 4.01 8.18
CA VAL A 322 -4.78 5.32 8.56
C VAL A 322 -6.17 5.51 7.99
N MET A 323 -6.41 5.11 6.73
CA MET A 323 -7.72 5.28 6.11
C MET A 323 -8.81 4.51 6.89
N LEU A 324 -8.50 3.29 7.34
CA LEU A 324 -9.40 2.47 8.15
C LEU A 324 -9.69 3.12 9.50
N LEU A 325 -8.67 3.65 10.17
CA LEU A 325 -8.82 4.37 11.43
C LEU A 325 -9.72 5.59 11.27
N MET A 326 -9.50 6.39 10.23
CA MET A 326 -10.26 7.62 9.99
C MET A 326 -11.71 7.33 9.59
N ALA A 327 -11.94 6.30 8.77
CA ALA A 327 -13.30 5.93 8.37
C ALA A 327 -14.08 5.31 9.54
N ASN A 328 -13.49 4.35 10.25
CA ASN A 328 -14.18 3.67 11.35
C ASN A 328 -14.41 4.59 12.57
N SER A 329 -13.62 5.66 12.75
CA SER A 329 -13.92 6.63 13.82
C SER A 329 -15.29 7.30 13.64
N MET A 330 -15.78 7.42 12.41
CA MET A 330 -17.08 8.02 12.14
C MET A 330 -18.26 7.24 12.74
N SER A 331 -18.09 5.95 13.07
CA SER A 331 -19.16 5.16 13.70
C SER A 331 -19.26 5.38 15.21
N VAL A 332 -18.24 5.94 15.85
CA VAL A 332 -18.15 6.04 17.32
C VAL A 332 -18.21 7.46 17.88
N VAL A 333 -18.11 8.48 17.03
CA VAL A 333 -18.02 9.90 17.40
C VAL A 333 -19.38 10.63 17.34
N SER A 334 -19.43 11.86 17.86
CA SER A 334 -20.63 12.71 17.78
C SER A 334 -20.98 13.09 16.34
N LYS A 335 -22.23 13.51 16.10
CA LYS A 335 -22.69 13.94 14.76
C LYS A 335 -21.83 15.07 14.16
N ILE A 336 -21.34 15.99 14.99
CA ILE A 336 -20.51 17.12 14.55
C ILE A 336 -19.12 16.63 14.15
N GLU A 337 -18.48 15.83 15.01
CA GLU A 337 -17.17 15.20 14.71
C GLU A 337 -17.27 14.33 13.45
N ARG A 338 -18.32 13.52 13.33
CA ARG A 338 -18.58 12.67 12.16
C ARG A 338 -18.65 13.48 10.87
N ARG A 339 -19.38 14.60 10.89
CA ARG A 339 -19.47 15.52 9.74
C ARG A 339 -18.11 16.10 9.37
N PHE A 340 -17.33 16.53 10.35
CA PHE A 340 -16.01 17.10 10.11
C PHE A 340 -15.04 16.07 9.50
N ILE A 341 -15.00 14.86 10.06
CA ILE A 341 -14.15 13.76 9.56
C ILE A 341 -14.56 13.40 8.13
N PHE A 342 -15.86 13.20 7.88
CA PHE A 342 -16.35 12.88 6.54
C PHE A 342 -16.03 13.99 5.52
N SER A 343 -16.30 15.25 5.85
CA SER A 343 -15.95 16.38 4.98
C SER A 343 -14.45 16.49 4.72
N GLY A 344 -13.60 16.23 5.72
CA GLY A 344 -12.15 16.18 5.55
C GLY A 344 -11.70 15.05 4.62
N LEU A 345 -12.27 13.85 4.76
CA LEU A 345 -11.99 12.72 3.86
C LEU A 345 -12.43 13.00 2.43
N ILE A 346 -13.63 13.58 2.22
CA ILE A 346 -14.10 14.00 0.90
C ILE A 346 -13.19 15.07 0.31
N PHE A 347 -12.74 16.05 1.10
CA PHE A 347 -11.76 17.03 0.65
C PHE A 347 -10.47 16.37 0.18
N ILE A 348 -9.93 15.40 0.95
CA ILE A 348 -8.72 14.64 0.58
C ILE A 348 -8.94 13.87 -0.73
N VAL A 349 -10.11 13.25 -0.93
CA VAL A 349 -10.45 12.54 -2.17
C VAL A 349 -10.41 13.50 -3.37
N PHE A 350 -11.10 14.65 -3.29
CA PHE A 350 -11.12 15.63 -4.37
C PHE A 350 -9.75 16.28 -4.59
N PHE A 351 -9.01 16.58 -3.52
CA PHE A 351 -7.67 17.11 -3.62
C PHE A 351 -6.75 16.13 -4.38
N ASN A 352 -6.73 14.86 -4.00
CA ASN A 352 -5.95 13.83 -4.70
C ASN A 352 -6.40 13.65 -6.16
N PHE A 353 -7.70 13.68 -6.41
CA PHE A 353 -8.24 13.61 -7.77
C PHE A 353 -7.76 14.77 -8.64
N ILE A 354 -7.81 16.00 -8.13
CA ILE A 354 -7.34 17.21 -8.83
C ILE A 354 -5.83 17.15 -9.07
N ILE A 355 -5.05 16.84 -8.03
CA ILE A 355 -3.59 16.72 -8.13
C ILE A 355 -3.19 15.65 -9.15
N PHE A 356 -3.86 14.49 -9.13
CA PHE A 356 -3.60 13.45 -10.12
C PHE A 356 -3.93 13.93 -11.53
N SER A 357 -5.11 14.52 -11.73
CA SER A 357 -5.58 15.01 -13.03
C SER A 357 -4.69 16.11 -13.62
N ILE A 358 -4.16 17.00 -12.78
CA ILE A 358 -3.31 18.11 -13.24
C ILE A 358 -1.87 17.67 -13.49
N PHE A 359 -1.28 16.89 -12.58
CA PHE A 359 0.16 16.66 -12.57
C PHE A 359 0.59 15.29 -13.10
N ASN A 360 -0.31 14.29 -13.06
CA ASN A 360 0.07 12.88 -13.25
C ASN A 360 -0.70 12.19 -14.39
N ALA A 361 -1.97 12.53 -14.62
CA ALA A 361 -2.84 11.79 -15.54
C ALA A 361 -2.22 11.64 -16.93
N LYS A 362 -1.84 12.73 -17.59
CA LYS A 362 -1.22 12.67 -18.92
C LYS A 362 0.16 12.01 -18.91
N LYS A 363 1.00 12.29 -17.91
CA LYS A 363 2.36 11.71 -17.80
C LYS A 363 2.33 10.19 -17.61
N ALA A 364 1.31 9.68 -16.95
CA ALA A 364 1.13 8.26 -16.67
C ALA A 364 0.14 7.58 -17.65
N ASN A 365 -0.20 8.22 -18.76
CA ASN A 365 -1.16 7.74 -19.77
C ASN A 365 -2.54 7.34 -19.21
N TYR A 366 -3.05 8.15 -18.28
CA TYR A 366 -4.40 8.04 -17.71
C TYR A 366 -5.31 9.21 -18.13
N SER A 367 -4.92 10.06 -19.08
CA SER A 367 -5.79 11.11 -19.62
C SER A 367 -6.67 10.56 -20.75
N ILE A 368 -7.78 11.25 -21.05
CA ILE A 368 -8.74 10.85 -22.09
C ILE A 368 -8.10 10.61 -23.47
N ASP A 369 -7.04 11.33 -23.80
CA ASP A 369 -6.31 11.25 -25.07
C ASP A 369 -5.19 10.20 -25.08
N THR A 370 -4.78 9.69 -23.91
CA THR A 370 -3.60 8.81 -23.79
C THR A 370 -3.92 7.41 -23.28
N TYR A 371 -4.97 7.27 -22.47
CA TYR A 371 -5.33 6.00 -21.88
C TYR A 371 -5.91 5.05 -22.93
N LYS A 372 -5.32 3.87 -23.01
CA LYS A 372 -5.77 2.78 -23.89
C LYS A 372 -6.03 1.53 -23.06
N ASN A 373 -6.98 0.73 -23.48
CA ASN A 373 -7.33 -0.53 -22.84
C ASN A 373 -7.57 -1.61 -23.91
N PHE A 374 -7.19 -2.85 -23.64
CA PHE A 374 -7.29 -3.94 -24.62
C PHE A 374 -8.73 -4.39 -24.92
N VAL A 375 -9.71 -4.03 -24.07
CA VAL A 375 -11.11 -4.47 -24.23
C VAL A 375 -12.14 -3.33 -24.23
N LEU A 376 -11.73 -2.11 -23.91
CA LEU A 376 -12.62 -0.94 -23.95
C LEU A 376 -12.37 -0.13 -25.22
N PRO A 377 -13.40 0.57 -25.74
CA PRO A 377 -13.20 1.50 -26.84
C PRO A 377 -12.19 2.59 -26.46
N ASN A 378 -11.46 3.10 -27.46
CA ASN A 378 -10.59 4.25 -27.30
C ASN A 378 -11.40 5.54 -27.33
#